data_AF-A0ABD5F1S3-F1
#
_entry.id   AF-A0ABD5F1S3-F1
#
_cell.length_a   1.000
_cell.length_b   1.000
_cell.length_c   1.000
_cell.angle_alpha   90.00
_cell.angle_beta   90.00
_cell.angle_gamma   90.00
#
_symmetry.space_group_name_H-M   'P 1'
#
loop_
_entity.id
_entity.type
_entity.pdbx_description
1 polymer ?
#
loop_
_entity_poly.entity_id
_entity_poly.type
_entity_poly.pdbx_seq_one_letter_code
_entity_poly.pdbx_strand_id
1 'polypeptide(L)'
;LINSVPSAVEALVGAGAFPVGVGAVNVAGEVLRSSVVEGIRGVDGNVRVFNLYGPTEDTTYSTWCEVGSGGVTVGRPIKGTRVY
;
A
#
# COMPACT_ATOMS: atom_id res chain seq x y z
N LEU A 1 8.41 -6.38 6.52
CA LEU A 1 7.87 -5.19 5.83
C LEU A 1 8.11 -5.37 4.34
N ILE A 2 7.11 -5.13 3.50
CA ILE A 2 7.20 -5.23 2.03
C ILE A 2 6.97 -3.85 1.43
N ASN A 3 7.77 -3.46 0.43
CA ASN A 3 7.49 -2.31 -0.44
C ASN A 3 7.35 -2.82 -1.86
N SER A 4 6.23 -2.51 -2.52
CA SER A 4 5.98 -2.97 -3.89
C SER A 4 4.94 -2.13 -4.60
N VAL A 5 4.57 -2.53 -5.81
CA VAL A 5 3.44 -1.99 -6.57
C VAL A 5 2.22 -2.91 -6.39
N PRO A 6 0.98 -2.39 -6.44
CA PRO A 6 -0.25 -3.18 -6.32
C PRO A 6 -0.29 -4.44 -7.20
N SER A 7 0.12 -4.36 -8.47
CA SER A 7 0.10 -5.49 -9.41
C SER A 7 1.02 -6.65 -9.00
N ALA A 8 2.20 -6.35 -8.46
CA ALA A 8 3.12 -7.36 -7.96
C ALA A 8 2.59 -8.04 -6.69
N VAL A 9 1.94 -7.29 -5.81
CA VAL A 9 1.28 -7.86 -4.63
C VAL A 9 0.12 -8.76 -5.03
N GLU A 10 -0.70 -8.33 -5.98
CA GLU A 10 -1.80 -9.13 -6.53
C GLU A 10 -1.30 -10.44 -7.13
N ALA A 11 -0.21 -10.41 -7.89
CA ALA A 11 0.41 -11.63 -8.43
C ALA A 11 0.90 -12.59 -7.33
N LEU A 12 1.52 -12.07 -6.27
CA LEU A 12 1.98 -12.89 -5.14
C LEU A 12 0.81 -13.53 -4.38
N VAL A 13 -0.27 -12.78 -4.15
CA VAL A 13 -1.48 -13.31 -3.51
C VAL A 13 -2.11 -14.38 -4.39
N GLY A 14 -2.29 -14.13 -5.69
CA GLY A 14 -2.86 -15.08 -6.63
C GLY A 14 -2.04 -16.37 -6.78
N ALA A 15 -0.71 -16.28 -6.63
CA ALA A 15 0.19 -17.43 -6.64
C ALA A 15 0.28 -18.17 -5.28
N GLY A 16 -0.38 -17.67 -4.23
CA GLY A 16 -0.22 -18.21 -2.87
C GLY A 16 1.20 -18.03 -2.30
N ALA A 17 1.99 -17.13 -2.90
CA ALA A 17 3.39 -16.88 -2.55
C ALA A 17 3.56 -15.62 -1.68
N PHE A 18 2.45 -15.03 -1.23
CA PHE A 18 2.50 -13.87 -0.35
C PHE A 18 3.09 -14.26 1.02
N PRO A 19 4.16 -13.59 1.48
CA PRO A 19 4.86 -14.00 2.69
C PRO A 19 4.02 -13.79 3.95
N VAL A 20 4.07 -14.78 4.86
CA VAL A 20 3.41 -14.75 6.17
C VAL A 20 4.25 -14.02 7.21
N GLY A 21 3.61 -13.47 8.26
CA GLY A 21 4.32 -12.79 9.35
C GLY A 21 4.79 -11.37 9.02
N VAL A 22 4.22 -10.76 7.99
CA VAL A 22 4.56 -9.40 7.56
C VAL A 22 3.73 -8.39 8.33
N GLY A 23 4.36 -7.57 9.18
CA GLY A 23 3.61 -6.55 9.93
C GLY A 23 3.06 -5.39 9.09
N ALA A 24 3.62 -5.13 7.91
CA ALA A 24 3.21 -4.01 7.06
C ALA A 24 3.57 -4.22 5.58
N VAL A 25 2.67 -3.77 4.70
CA VAL A 25 2.82 -3.72 3.25
C VAL A 25 2.62 -2.29 2.78
N ASN A 26 3.61 -1.77 2.09
CA ASN A 26 3.61 -0.46 1.47
C ASN A 26 3.44 -0.64 -0.03
N VAL A 27 2.38 -0.05 -0.59
CA VAL A 27 2.11 -0.05 -2.03
C VAL A 27 2.15 1.37 -2.57
N ALA A 28 2.74 1.53 -3.75
CA ALA A 28 2.86 2.82 -4.43
C ALA A 28 2.93 2.64 -5.95
N GLY A 29 2.93 3.74 -6.69
CA GLY A 29 3.21 3.74 -8.14
C GLY A 29 2.05 3.34 -9.04
N GLU A 30 1.01 2.67 -8.51
CA GLU A 30 -0.22 2.35 -9.24
C GLU A 30 -1.45 2.63 -8.37
N VAL A 31 -2.63 2.67 -8.99
CA VAL A 31 -3.89 2.77 -8.27
C VAL A 31 -4.11 1.52 -7.42
N LEU A 32 -4.17 1.69 -6.10
CA LEU A 32 -4.51 0.61 -5.19
C LEU A 32 -6.03 0.35 -5.20
N ARG A 33 -6.42 -0.83 -5.70
CA ARG A 33 -7.81 -1.31 -5.68
C ARG A 33 -8.13 -2.02 -4.37
N SER A 34 -9.37 -1.94 -3.92
CA SER A 34 -9.85 -2.63 -2.71
C SER A 34 -9.62 -4.15 -2.76
N SER A 35 -9.75 -4.76 -3.94
CA SER A 35 -9.52 -6.20 -4.15
C SER A 35 -8.13 -6.66 -3.74
N VAL A 36 -7.09 -5.85 -3.99
CA VAL A 36 -5.70 -6.18 -3.61
C VAL A 36 -5.56 -6.16 -2.09
N VAL A 37 -6.19 -5.19 -1.42
CA VAL A 37 -6.18 -5.06 0.05
C VAL A 37 -6.92 -6.23 0.70
N GLU A 38 -8.07 -6.61 0.14
CA GLU A 38 -8.84 -7.79 0.55
C GLU A 38 -8.03 -9.08 0.37
N GLY A 39 -7.32 -9.22 -0.75
CA GLY A 39 -6.43 -10.35 -1.00
C GLY A 39 -5.31 -10.48 0.05
N ILE A 40 -4.63 -9.38 0.38
CA ILE A 40 -3.60 -9.37 1.43
C ILE A 40 -4.20 -9.79 2.79
N ARG A 41 -5.33 -9.19 3.17
CA ARG A 41 -6.01 -9.49 4.44
C ARG A 41 -6.59 -10.89 4.50
N GLY A 42 -6.91 -11.48 3.36
CA GLY A 42 -7.30 -12.88 3.25
C GLY A 42 -6.15 -13.84 3.56
N VAL A 43 -4.90 -13.43 3.30
CA VAL A 43 -3.71 -14.21 3.69
C VAL A 43 -3.36 -14.00 5.16
N ASP A 44 -3.32 -12.74 5.62
CA ASP A 44 -3.09 -12.39 7.03
C ASP A 44 -3.83 -11.10 7.40
N GLY A 45 -4.86 -11.24 8.24
CA GLY A 45 -5.73 -10.15 8.66
C GLY A 45 -5.05 -9.11 9.56
N ASN A 46 -3.86 -9.40 10.10
CA ASN A 46 -3.11 -8.46 10.94
C ASN A 46 -2.19 -7.55 10.13
N VAL A 47 -2.05 -7.78 8.82
CA VAL A 47 -1.19 -6.99 7.94
C VAL A 47 -1.75 -5.57 7.80
N ARG A 48 -0.93 -4.58 8.15
CA ARG A 48 -1.23 -3.17 7.89
C ARG A 48 -0.88 -2.84 6.44
N VAL A 49 -1.81 -2.22 5.72
CA VAL A 49 -1.61 -1.85 4.31
C VAL A 49 -1.55 -0.33 4.19
N PHE A 50 -0.50 0.17 3.58
CA PHE A 50 -0.28 1.60 3.36
C PHE A 50 -0.25 1.90 1.87
N ASN A 51 -1.11 2.83 1.45
CA ASN A 51 -1.05 3.44 0.14
C ASN A 51 -0.13 4.67 0.21
N LEU A 52 0.98 4.62 -0.51
CA LEU A 52 1.96 5.69 -0.61
C LEU A 52 1.87 6.32 -2.00
N TYR A 53 2.03 7.63 -2.05
CA TYR A 53 2.06 8.36 -3.31
C TYR A 53 3.16 9.41 -3.28
N GLY A 54 3.90 9.53 -4.36
CA GLY A 54 4.88 10.59 -4.59
C GLY A 54 5.16 10.69 -6.09
N PRO A 55 5.11 11.88 -6.70
CA PRO A 55 5.58 12.07 -8.06
C PRO A 55 7.11 11.91 -8.11
N THR A 56 7.65 11.59 -9.28
CA THR A 56 9.11 11.41 -9.46
C THR A 56 9.93 12.66 -9.10
N GLU A 57 9.31 13.82 -9.15
CA GLU A 57 9.87 15.15 -8.97
C GLU A 57 9.98 15.60 -7.49
N ASP A 58 9.34 14.90 -6.55
CA ASP A 58 9.17 15.35 -5.15
C ASP A 58 9.71 14.36 -4.09
N THR A 59 10.59 13.41 -4.48
CA THR A 59 11.11 12.25 -3.69
C THR A 59 10.26 10.98 -3.82
N THR A 60 10.80 9.80 -3.46
CA THR A 60 10.14 8.48 -3.62
C THR A 60 8.69 8.43 -3.12
N TYR A 61 8.34 9.11 -2.02
CA TYR A 61 6.96 9.24 -1.51
C TYR A 61 6.74 10.64 -0.91
N SER A 62 5.54 11.22 -1.12
CA SER A 62 5.12 12.54 -0.63
C SER A 62 3.92 12.47 0.34
N THR A 63 3.03 11.49 0.16
CA THR A 63 1.83 11.27 0.98
C THR A 63 1.64 9.80 1.33
N TRP A 64 0.88 9.55 2.40
CA TRP A 64 0.57 8.20 2.84
C TRP A 64 -0.82 8.08 3.47
N CYS A 65 -1.46 6.94 3.25
CA CYS A 65 -2.72 6.54 3.87
C CYS A 65 -2.60 5.10 4.39
N GLU A 66 -2.92 4.86 5.66
CA GLU A 66 -3.21 3.49 6.13
C GLU A 66 -4.63 3.11 5.68
N VAL A 67 -4.75 2.04 4.91
CA VAL A 67 -6.02 1.65 4.30
C VAL A 67 -6.94 1.03 5.35
N GLY A 68 -7.93 1.79 5.78
CA GLY A 68 -8.98 1.38 6.71
C GLY A 68 -10.33 1.13 6.03
N SER A 69 -11.42 1.17 6.81
CA SER A 69 -12.80 1.06 6.32
C SER A 69 -13.29 2.26 5.50
N GLY A 70 -12.56 3.39 5.54
CA GLY A 70 -12.89 4.63 4.82
C GLY A 70 -12.51 4.66 3.34
N GLY A 71 -11.99 3.56 2.79
CA GLY A 71 -11.54 3.47 1.40
C GLY A 71 -10.09 3.89 1.16
N VAL A 72 -9.63 3.75 -0.08
CA VAL A 72 -8.26 4.08 -0.51
C VAL A 72 -8.18 5.55 -0.91
N THR A 73 -7.27 6.29 -0.28
CA THR A 73 -6.94 7.68 -0.64
C THR A 73 -5.43 7.84 -0.78
N VAL A 74 -4.95 8.98 -1.30
CA VAL A 74 -3.52 9.35 -1.24
C VAL A 74 -3.08 9.78 0.16
N GLY A 75 -4.04 10.04 1.06
CA GLY A 75 -3.82 10.25 2.48
C GLY A 75 -3.28 11.62 2.82
N ARG A 76 -2.36 11.67 3.79
CA ARG A 76 -1.80 12.89 4.36
C ARG A 76 -0.33 13.06 3.99
N PRO A 77 0.20 14.30 4.00
CA PRO A 77 1.61 14.54 3.72
C PRO A 77 2.53 13.80 4.68
N ILE A 78 3.67 13.36 4.17
CA ILE A 78 4.80 12.93 5.00
C ILE A 78 5.36 14.16 5.73
N LYS A 79 5.94 13.95 6.92
CA LYS A 79 6.54 15.03 7.71
C LYS A 79 7.56 15.81 6.87
N GLY A 80 7.36 17.12 6.74
CA GLY A 80 8.22 18.00 5.95
C GLY A 80 7.70 18.29 4.54
N THR A 81 6.69 17.57 4.07
CA THR A 81 6.03 17.79 2.77
C THR A 81 4.74 18.60 2.95
N ARG A 82 4.38 19.40 1.94
CA ARG A 82 3.10 20.14 1.88
C ARG A 82 2.35 19.75 0.60
N VAL A 83 1.02 19.60 0.74
CA VAL A 83 0.08 19.33 -0.36
C VAL A 83 -0.99 20.42 -0.30
N TYR A 84 -1.37 20.97 -1.45
CA TYR A 84 -2.30 22.10 -1.58
C TYR A 84 -3.58 21.68 -2.31
#